data_AF-A0A543JL31-F1
#
_entry.id   AF-A0A543JL31-F1
#
_cell.length_a   1.000
_cell.length_b   1.000
_cell.length_c   1.000
_cell.angle_alpha   90.00
_cell.angle_beta   90.00
_cell.angle_gamma   90.00
#
_symmetry.space_group_name_H-M   'P 1'
#
loop_
_entity.id
_entity.type
_entity.pdbx_description
1 polymer ?
#
loop_
_entity_poly.entity_id
_entity_poly.type
_entity_poly.pdbx_seq_one_letter_code
_entity_poly.pdbx_strand_id
1 'polypeptide(L)'
;MISAALARAHHLLNQEMLGYLDTVELLTNEHDTDDETVLAVARAEVPRLVAALRATVATHKADPSGDCPACHTTWPCAVIDSAHSYLKDPDSIYSAGPAISSTASVNA
;
A
#
# COMPACT_ATOMS: atom_id res chain seq x y z
N MET A 1 7.49 -10.52 25.92
CA MET A 1 6.66 -9.32 26.18
C MET A 1 6.95 -8.31 25.09
N ILE A 2 5.93 -7.90 24.32
CA ILE A 2 6.05 -6.86 23.29
C ILE A 2 6.06 -5.51 24.01
N SER A 3 6.94 -4.58 23.61
CA SER A 3 6.99 -3.24 24.21
C SER A 3 5.72 -2.45 23.87
N ALA A 4 5.30 -1.53 24.73
CA ALA A 4 4.14 -0.68 24.46
C ALA A 4 4.30 0.13 23.16
N ALA A 5 5.52 0.51 22.79
CA ALA A 5 5.81 1.20 21.53
C ALA A 5 5.59 0.30 20.32
N LEU A 6 6.06 -0.95 20.39
CA LEU A 6 5.87 -1.92 19.31
C LEU A 6 4.38 -2.28 19.15
N ALA A 7 3.65 -2.47 20.25
CA ALA A 7 2.20 -2.71 20.22
C ALA A 7 1.43 -1.57 19.52
N ARG A 8 1.79 -0.31 19.81
CA ARG A 8 1.20 0.85 19.12
C ARG A 8 1.55 0.89 17.63
N ALA A 9 2.80 0.60 17.27
CA ALA A 9 3.21 0.54 15.87
C ALA A 9 2.43 -0.52 15.10
N HIS A 10 2.26 -1.71 15.67
CA HIS A 10 1.43 -2.77 15.06
C HIS A 10 -0.04 -2.35 14.91
N HIS A 11 -0.61 -1.66 15.89
CA HIS A 11 -1.97 -1.17 15.79
C HIS A 11 -2.14 -0.16 14.65
N LEU A 12 -1.28 0.86 14.58
CA LEU A 12 -1.31 1.86 13.52
C LEU A 12 -1.14 1.22 12.14
N LEU A 13 -0.20 0.30 11.98
CA LEU A 13 0.02 -0.38 10.71
C LEU A 13 -1.16 -1.27 10.33
N ASN A 14 -1.55 -2.19 11.20
CA ASN A 14 -2.51 -3.23 10.83
C ASN A 14 -3.96 -2.74 10.85
N GLN A 15 -4.36 -1.96 11.84
CA GLN A 15 -5.75 -1.60 12.04
C GLN A 15 -6.10 -0.29 11.34
N GLU A 16 -5.19 0.68 11.32
CA GLU A 16 -5.47 1.97 10.69
C GLU A 16 -5.06 1.96 9.22
N MET A 17 -3.78 1.72 8.92
CA MET A 17 -3.29 1.85 7.54
C MET A 17 -3.76 0.71 6.64
N LEU A 18 -3.49 -0.54 7.02
CA LEU A 18 -3.88 -1.69 6.20
C LEU A 18 -5.41 -1.87 6.19
N GLY A 19 -6.06 -1.76 7.34
CA GLY A 19 -7.53 -1.83 7.42
C GLY A 19 -8.24 -0.78 6.56
N TYR A 20 -7.69 0.44 6.45
CA TYR A 20 -8.21 1.45 5.53
C TYR A 20 -8.05 1.01 4.06
N LEU A 21 -6.88 0.50 3.66
CA LEU A 21 -6.65 0.03 2.29
C LEU A 21 -7.58 -1.14 1.93
N ASP A 22 -7.73 -2.11 2.83
CA ASP A 22 -8.65 -3.25 2.66
C ASP A 22 -10.10 -2.77 2.47
N THR A 23 -10.50 -1.72 3.21
CA THR A 23 -11.83 -1.12 3.08
C THR A 23 -12.03 -0.47 1.72
N VAL A 24 -11.04 0.30 1.24
CA VAL A 24 -11.10 0.94 -0.10
C VAL A 24 -11.17 -0.13 -1.18
N GLU A 25 -10.37 -1.19 -1.08
CA GLU A 25 -10.38 -2.30 -2.03
C GLU A 25 -11.75 -3.00 -2.06
N LEU A 26 -12.29 -3.36 -0.89
CA LEU A 26 -13.59 -4.02 -0.75
C LEU A 26 -14.71 -3.22 -1.44
N LEU A 27 -14.80 -1.92 -1.13
CA LEU A 27 -15.83 -1.04 -1.69
C LEU A 27 -15.73 -0.85 -3.21
N THR A 28 -14.57 -1.14 -3.81
CA THR A 28 -14.36 -1.05 -5.26
C THR A 28 -14.48 -2.37 -6.02
N ASN A 29 -14.42 -3.51 -5.32
CA ASN A 29 -14.37 -4.85 -5.93
C ASN A 29 -15.61 -5.71 -5.67
N GLU A 30 -16.50 -5.33 -4.75
CA GLU A 30 -17.73 -6.09 -4.48
C GLU A 30 -18.67 -6.11 -5.70
N HIS A 31 -19.08 -7.32 -6.10
CA HIS A 31 -19.87 -7.57 -7.32
C HIS A 31 -21.28 -6.96 -7.28
N ASP A 32 -21.76 -6.60 -6.09
CA ASP A 32 -23.08 -6.01 -5.84
C ASP A 32 -23.03 -4.49 -5.63
N THR A 33 -21.85 -3.87 -5.69
CA THR A 33 -21.71 -2.41 -5.54
C THR A 33 -22.09 -1.71 -6.84
N ASP A 34 -22.97 -0.72 -6.76
CA ASP A 34 -23.37 0.06 -7.93
C ASP A 34 -22.25 1.00 -8.41
N ASP A 35 -22.26 1.30 -9.72
CA ASP A 35 -21.24 2.13 -10.38
C ASP A 35 -21.13 3.55 -9.76
N GLU A 36 -22.21 4.13 -9.23
CA GLU A 36 -22.13 5.44 -8.58
C GLU A 36 -21.40 5.38 -7.25
N THR A 37 -21.61 4.32 -6.47
CA THR A 37 -20.86 4.06 -5.23
C THR A 37 -19.37 3.86 -5.52
N VAL A 38 -19.02 3.03 -6.50
CA VAL A 38 -17.62 2.84 -6.92
C VAL A 38 -17.00 4.17 -7.36
N LEU A 39 -17.72 4.97 -8.16
CA LEU A 39 -17.24 6.28 -8.62
C LEU A 39 -17.06 7.28 -7.47
N ALA A 40 -17.97 7.28 -6.50
CA ALA A 40 -17.88 8.13 -5.31
C ALA A 40 -16.66 7.77 -4.46
N VAL A 41 -16.43 6.47 -4.21
CA VAL A 41 -15.26 5.96 -3.51
C VAL A 41 -13.98 6.31 -4.28
N ALA A 42 -13.93 6.05 -5.59
CA ALA A 42 -12.76 6.38 -6.40
C ALA A 42 -12.43 7.88 -6.37
N ARG A 43 -13.44 8.75 -6.46
CA ARG A 43 -13.26 10.22 -6.38
C ARG A 43 -12.77 10.69 -5.01
N ALA A 44 -13.20 10.02 -3.94
CA ALA A 44 -12.77 10.36 -2.59
C ALA A 44 -11.36 9.83 -2.30
N GLU A 45 -11.08 8.57 -2.64
CA GLU A 45 -9.93 7.83 -2.12
C GLU A 45 -8.72 7.90 -3.04
N VAL A 46 -8.88 7.87 -4.37
CA VAL A 46 -7.75 7.97 -5.32
C VAL A 46 -6.94 9.25 -5.10
N PRO A 47 -7.54 10.46 -4.96
CA PRO A 47 -6.77 11.67 -4.69
C PRO A 47 -6.01 11.62 -3.36
N ARG A 48 -6.58 10.97 -2.33
CA ARG A 48 -5.95 10.83 -1.01
C ARG A 48 -4.76 9.90 -1.07
N LEU A 49 -4.90 8.76 -1.75
CA LEU A 49 -3.80 7.82 -1.99
C LEU A 49 -2.67 8.44 -2.81
N VAL A 50 -3.02 9.19 -3.87
CA VAL A 50 -2.04 9.96 -4.66
C VAL A 50 -1.32 11.00 -3.80
N ALA A 51 -2.05 11.72 -2.93
CA ALA A 51 -1.46 12.70 -2.03
C ALA A 51 -0.51 12.05 -1.00
N ALA A 52 -0.91 10.92 -0.41
CA ALA A 52 -0.08 10.15 0.51
C ALA A 52 1.22 9.67 -0.16
N LEU A 53 1.12 9.08 -1.36
CA LEU A 53 2.30 8.64 -2.11
C LEU A 53 3.22 9.80 -2.49
N ARG A 54 2.66 10.93 -2.92
CA ARG A 54 3.44 12.14 -3.20
C ARG A 54 4.17 12.67 -1.96
N ALA A 55 3.52 12.66 -0.80
CA ALA A 55 4.14 13.07 0.46
C ALA A 55 5.28 12.11 0.86
N THR A 56 5.09 10.81 0.70
CA THR A 56 6.15 9.80 0.90
C THR A 56 7.33 10.07 -0.02
N VAL A 57 7.11 10.19 -1.34
CA VAL A 57 8.20 10.46 -2.29
C VAL A 57 8.87 11.81 -2.03
N ALA A 58 8.11 12.82 -1.58
CA ALA A 58 8.67 14.13 -1.21
C ALA A 58 9.59 14.06 0.02
N THR A 59 9.28 13.16 0.96
CA THR A 59 10.06 12.94 2.19
C THR A 59 11.36 12.19 1.91
N HIS A 60 11.36 11.30 0.90
CA HIS A 60 12.52 10.49 0.50
C HIS A 60 13.23 11.08 -0.73
N LYS A 61 13.88 12.24 -0.55
CA LYS A 61 14.70 12.90 -1.58
C LYS A 61 16.17 12.96 -1.18
N ALA A 62 17.05 13.02 -2.16
CA ALA A 62 18.47 13.25 -1.92
C ALA A 62 18.70 14.62 -1.26
N ASP A 63 19.56 14.65 -0.26
CA ASP A 63 20.18 15.85 0.29
C ASP A 63 21.40 16.28 -0.57
N PRO A 64 22.12 17.36 -0.22
CA PRO A 64 23.31 17.79 -0.97
C PRO A 64 24.45 16.76 -1.04
N SER A 65 24.47 15.77 -0.14
CA SER A 65 25.47 14.69 -0.12
C SER A 65 25.06 13.51 -1.00
N GLY A 66 23.83 13.50 -1.52
CA GLY A 66 23.26 12.38 -2.28
C GLY A 66 22.59 11.33 -1.42
N ASP A 67 22.36 11.59 -0.13
CA ASP A 67 21.74 10.67 0.80
C ASP A 67 20.27 11.01 1.07
N CYS A 68 19.46 10.01 1.38
CA CYS A 68 18.09 10.17 1.84
C CYS A 68 18.07 10.50 3.34
N PRO A 69 17.66 11.70 3.78
CA PRO A 69 17.72 12.11 5.17
C PRO A 69 16.71 11.35 6.05
N ALA A 70 15.64 10.81 5.48
CA ALA A 70 14.64 10.02 6.19
C ALA A 70 15.10 8.59 6.49
N CYS A 71 15.94 8.01 5.62
CA CYS A 71 16.45 6.64 5.76
C CYS A 71 17.90 6.57 6.25
N HIS A 72 18.65 7.67 6.18
CA HIS A 72 20.09 7.71 6.43
C HIS A 72 20.88 6.71 5.56
N THR A 73 20.58 6.68 4.26
CA THR A 73 21.23 5.82 3.26
C THR A 73 21.32 6.54 1.92
N THR A 74 22.17 6.08 0.99
CA THR A 74 22.31 6.67 -0.35
C THR A 74 20.98 6.68 -1.10
N TRP A 75 20.69 7.79 -1.77
CA TRP A 75 19.48 7.92 -2.58
C TRP A 75 19.73 7.42 -4.02
N PRO A 76 18.76 6.74 -4.68
CA PRO A 76 17.44 6.36 -4.19
C PRO A 76 17.50 5.31 -3.08
N CYS A 77 16.76 5.53 -2.01
CA CYS A 77 16.64 4.56 -0.94
C CYS A 77 15.57 3.51 -1.28
N ALA A 78 15.58 2.37 -0.58
CA ALA A 78 14.65 1.26 -0.80
C ALA A 78 13.16 1.68 -0.87
N VAL A 79 12.73 2.69 -0.12
CA VAL A 79 11.35 3.22 -0.19
C VAL A 79 11.00 3.78 -1.58
N ILE A 80 11.93 4.51 -2.21
CA ILE A 80 11.75 5.05 -3.56
C ILE A 80 11.78 3.93 -4.59
N ASP A 81 12.70 2.97 -4.45
CA ASP A 81 12.79 1.82 -5.35
C ASP A 81 11.51 0.97 -5.31
N SER A 82 10.98 0.70 -4.12
CA SER A 82 9.72 0.00 -3.92
C SER A 82 8.55 0.79 -4.51
N ALA A 83 8.42 2.08 -4.19
CA ALA A 83 7.34 2.91 -4.71
C ALA A 83 7.36 2.97 -6.26
N HIS A 84 8.54 3.13 -6.85
CA HIS A 84 8.70 3.11 -8.31
C HIS A 84 8.34 1.74 -8.92
N SER A 85 8.80 0.65 -8.29
CA SER A 85 8.53 -0.72 -8.77
C SER A 85 7.03 -1.03 -8.74
N TYR A 86 6.34 -0.74 -7.64
CA TYR A 86 4.90 -0.99 -7.50
C TYR A 86 4.04 -0.11 -8.42
N LEU A 87 4.45 1.13 -8.71
CA LEU A 87 3.75 1.95 -9.69
C LEU A 87 3.95 1.47 -11.13
N LYS A 88 5.14 0.95 -11.44
CA LYS A 88 5.48 0.48 -12.80
C LYS A 88 4.84 -0.87 -13.11
N ASP A 89 4.73 -1.72 -12.10
CA ASP A 89 4.17 -3.06 -12.19
C ASP A 89 3.26 -3.32 -10.98
N PRO A 90 2.02 -2.82 -10.99
CA PRO A 90 1.09 -3.01 -9.88
C PRO A 90 0.69 -4.48 -9.68
N ASP A 91 0.75 -5.31 -10.73
CA ASP A 91 0.38 -6.73 -10.66
C ASP A 91 1.44 -7.56 -9.91
N SER A 92 2.66 -7.05 -9.79
CA SER A 92 3.72 -7.64 -8.94
C SER A 92 3.32 -7.73 -7.47
N ILE A 93 2.44 -6.84 -6.99
CA ILE A 93 1.97 -6.81 -5.60
C ILE A 93 1.18 -8.08 -5.28
N TYR A 94 0.32 -8.52 -6.20
CA TYR A 94 -0.53 -9.70 -6.03
C TYR A 94 0.22 -11.01 -6.30
N SER A 95 1.31 -10.95 -7.06
CA SER A 95 2.15 -12.11 -7.37
C SER A 95 3.11 -12.48 -6.22
N ALA A 96 3.38 -11.55 -5.29
CA ALA A 96 4.25 -11.77 -4.13
C ALA A 96 3.53 -12.31 -2.87
N GLY A 97 2.20 -12.49 -2.93
CA GLY A 97 1.43 -13.11 -1.85
C GLY A 97 1.73 -14.61 -1.70
N PRO A 98 1.58 -15.22 -0.50
CA PRO A 98 1.71 -16.66 -0.35
C PRO A 98 0.67 -17.33 -1.25
N ALA A 99 1.10 -18.25 -2.10
CA ALA A 99 0.22 -19.04 -2.95
C ALA A 99 -0.88 -19.68 -2.08
N ILE A 100 -2.08 -19.13 -2.14
CA ILE A 100 -3.27 -19.79 -1.61
C ILE A 100 -3.54 -20.90 -2.62
N SER A 101 -3.02 -22.10 -2.35
CA SER A 101 -3.26 -23.29 -3.16
C SER A 101 -4.76 -23.54 -3.24
N SER A 102 -5.38 -23.12 -4.34
CA SER A 102 -6.74 -23.49 -4.68
C SER A 102 -6.73 -24.95 -5.15
N THR A 103 -6.84 -25.88 -4.20
CA THR A 103 -7.30 -27.24 -4.50
C THR A 103 -8.82 -27.26 -4.46
N ALA A 104 -9.46 -26.77 -5.52
CA ALA A 104 -10.82 -27.13 -5.86
C ALA A 104 -10.78 -27.97 -7.15
N SER A 105 -10.43 -29.25 -6.98
CA SER A 105 -10.65 -30.26 -8.00
C SER A 105 -12.14 -30.58 -8.00
N VAL A 106 -12.90 -29.93 -8.87
CA VAL A 106 -14.25 -30.36 -9.22
C VAL A 106 -14.08 -31.42 -10.31
N ASN A 107 -14.16 -32.70 -9.96
CA ASN A 107 -14.42 -33.75 -10.92
C ASN A 107 -15.84 -34.26 -10.71
N ALA A 108 -16.68 -33.95 -11.69
CA ALA A 108 -17.90 -34.68 -12.01
C ALA A 108 -17.57 -36.05 -12.62
#